data_AF-A0A7K4CBJ2-F1
#
_entry.id   AF-A0A7K4CBJ2-F1
#
_cell.length_a   1.000
_cell.length_b   1.000
_cell.length_c   1.000
_cell.angle_alpha   90.00
_cell.angle_beta   90.00
_cell.angle_gamma   90.00
#
_symmetry.space_group_name_H-M   'P 1'
#
loop_
_entity.id
_entity.type
_entity.pdbx_description
1 polymer ?
#
loop_
_entity_poly.entity_id
_entity_poly.type
_entity_poly.pdbx_seq_one_letter_code
_entity_poly.pdbx_strand_id
1 'polypeptide(L)' 'MNFEVWEPHYREILEYFGFDRAGDEEAARLLASLLDRDNLLSLASMTEGNEVTVCGNAPCLKKELGRVKGI' A
#
# COMPACT_ATOMS: atom_id res chain seq x y z
N MET A 1 -1.89 12.63 -2.38
CA MET A 1 -3.06 11.74 -2.19
C MET A 1 -4.19 12.56 -1.59
N ASN A 2 -5.45 12.36 -2.01
CA ASN A 2 -6.60 13.00 -1.37
C ASN A 2 -7.05 12.15 -0.18
N PHE A 3 -6.67 12.57 1.03
CA PHE A 3 -6.95 11.80 2.25
C PHE A 3 -8.45 11.71 2.55
N GLU A 4 -9.23 12.75 2.28
CA GLU A 4 -10.68 12.77 2.58
C GLU A 4 -11.43 11.65 1.86
N VAL A 5 -10.99 11.30 0.65
CA VAL A 5 -11.55 10.19 -0.14
C VAL A 5 -11.16 8.83 0.45
N TRP A 6 -9.96 8.73 1.04
CA TRP A 6 -9.42 7.48 1.54
C TRP A 6 -9.75 7.21 3.02
N GLU A 7 -10.02 8.25 3.80
CA GLU A 7 -10.27 8.18 5.23
C GLU A 7 -11.37 7.18 5.63
N PRO A 8 -12.49 7.00 4.89
CA PRO A 8 -13.47 5.97 5.22
C PRO A 8 -12.87 4.55 5.21
N HIS A 9 -12.11 4.22 4.16
CA HIS A 9 -11.45 2.91 4.03
C HIS A 9 -10.37 2.71 5.08
N TYR A 10 -9.62 3.77 5.39
CA TYR A 10 -8.63 3.75 6.48
C TYR A 10 -9.25 3.30 7.80
N ARG A 11 -10.39 3.89 8.16
CA ARG A 11 -11.08 3.62 9.43
C ARG A 11 -11.60 2.18 9.48
N GLU A 12 -12.14 1.67 8.37
CA GLU A 12 -12.54 0.26 8.25
C GLU A 12 -11.36 -0.70 8.43
N ILE A 13 -10.19 -0.38 7.87
CA ILE A 13 -8.95 -1.16 8.04
C ILE A 13 -8.52 -1.15 9.50
N LEU A 14 -8.46 0.01 10.16
CA LEU A 14 -8.11 0.12 11.58
C LEU A 14 -9.05 -0.74 12.45
N GLU A 15 -10.35 -0.65 12.22
CA GLU A 15 -11.35 -1.44 12.95
C GLU A 15 -11.16 -2.93 12.72
N TYR A 16 -10.98 -3.36 11.47
CA TYR A 16 -10.79 -4.77 11.12
C TYR A 16 -9.54 -5.38 11.77
N PHE A 17 -8.42 -4.65 11.77
CA PHE A 17 -7.18 -5.11 12.40
C PHE A 17 -7.10 -4.84 13.91
N GLY A 18 -8.04 -4.07 14.46
CA GLY A 18 -8.06 -3.70 15.88
C GLY A 18 -6.96 -2.72 16.28
N PHE A 19 -6.53 -1.85 15.36
CA PHE A 19 -5.51 -0.84 15.62
C PHE A 19 -6.13 0.47 16.10
N ASP A 20 -5.48 1.10 17.09
CA ASP A 20 -5.77 2.49 17.46
C ASP A 20 -5.19 3.45 16.41
N ARG A 21 -5.97 4.47 16.06
CA ARG A 21 -5.60 5.44 15.03
C ARG A 21 -4.34 6.22 15.40
N ALA A 22 -4.19 6.66 16.66
CA ALA A 22 -3.03 7.44 17.06
C ALA A 22 -1.76 6.58 17.03
N GLY A 23 -1.87 5.31 17.40
CA GLY A 23 -0.80 4.32 17.28
C GLY A 23 -0.36 4.09 15.84
N ASP A 24 -1.31 3.90 14.91
CA ASP A 24 -0.99 3.71 13.48
C ASP A 24 -0.36 4.98 12.87
N GLU A 25 -0.91 6.16 13.17
CA GLU A 25 -0.36 7.43 12.69
C GLU A 25 1.06 7.69 13.25
N GLU A 26 1.37 7.24 14.46
CA GLU A 26 2.73 7.31 15.02
C GLU A 26 3.69 6.35 14.31
N ALA A 27 3.26 5.11 14.06
CA ALA A 27 4.04 4.16 13.27
C ALA A 27 4.30 4.69 11.85
N ALA A 28 3.33 5.35 11.23
CA ALA A 28 3.49 6.00 9.93
C ALA A 28 4.51 7.13 9.96
N ARG A 29 4.49 8.00 10.99
CA ARG A 29 5.50 9.06 11.18
C ARG A 29 6.91 8.48 11.38
N LEU A 30 7.03 7.43 12.18
CA LEU A 30 8.30 6.75 12.38
C LEU A 30 8.82 6.18 11.06
N LEU A 31 7.99 5.46 10.30
CA LEU A 31 8.37 4.95 8.99
C LEU A 31 8.82 6.07 8.05
N ALA A 32 8.08 7.18 7.99
CA ALA A 32 8.45 8.33 7.18
C ALA A 32 9.83 8.90 7.56
N SER A 33 10.19 8.89 8.85
CA SER A 33 11.53 9.30 9.31
C SER A 33 12.67 8.36 8.89
N LEU A 34 12.35 7.09 8.64
CA LEU A 34 13.32 6.07 8.24
C LEU A 34 13.55 6.02 6.73
N LEU A 35 12.63 6.60 5.95
CA LEU A 35 12.70 6.64 4.49
C LEU A 35 13.43 7.90 4.03
N ASP A 36 14.31 7.75 3.06
CA ASP A 36 15.13 8.81 2.48
C ASP A 36 14.40 9.64 1.41
N ARG A 37 13.32 9.08 0.84
CA ARG A 37 12.49 9.72 -0.19
C ARG A 37 11.10 9.13 -0.27
N ASP A 38 10.16 9.97 -0.72
CA ASP A 38 8.84 9.53 -1.11
C ASP A 38 8.87 8.98 -2.55
N ASN A 39 8.60 7.68 -2.74
CA ASN A 39 8.59 7.02 -4.05
C ASN A 39 7.20 7.00 -4.71
N LEU A 40 6.19 7.70 -4.17
CA LEU A 40 4.82 7.66 -4.70
C LEU A 40 4.70 8.16 -6.14
N LEU A 41 5.59 9.06 -6.58
CA LEU A 41 5.56 9.66 -7.92
C LEU A 41 5.98 8.70 -9.05
N SER A 42 6.67 7.59 -8.76
CA SER A 42 7.09 6.64 -9.80
C SER A 42 5.99 5.65 -10.19
N LEU A 43 5.02 5.39 -9.31
CA LEU A 43 4.02 4.36 -9.59
C LEU A 43 3.08 4.77 -10.72
N ALA A 44 2.50 5.97 -10.67
CA ALA A 44 1.56 6.43 -11.69
C ALA A 44 2.16 6.37 -13.10
N SER A 45 3.38 6.88 -13.27
CA SER A 45 4.10 6.83 -14.56
C SER A 45 4.46 5.42 -15.03
N MET A 46 4.65 4.46 -14.11
CA MET A 46 4.92 3.07 -14.44
C MET A 46 3.65 2.27 -14.78
N THR A 47 2.51 2.64 -14.19
CA THR A 47 1.26 1.87 -14.30
C THR A 47 0.30 2.40 -15.34
N GLU A 48 0.42 3.66 -15.74
CA GLU A 48 -0.52 4.30 -16.68
C GLU A 48 -0.58 3.54 -18.02
N GLY A 49 -1.79 3.15 -18.43
CA GLY A 49 -2.04 2.43 -19.68
C GLY A 49 -1.64 0.94 -19.69
N ASN A 50 -1.11 0.40 -18.58
CA ASN A 50 -0.70 -0.99 -18.47
C ASN A 50 -1.66 -1.81 -17.61
N GLU A 51 -1.82 -3.09 -17.93
CA GLU A 51 -2.41 -4.07 -17.01
C GLU A 51 -1.41 -4.31 -15.86
N VAL A 52 -1.84 -4.06 -14.63
CA VAL A 52 -0.98 -4.15 -13.45
C VAL A 52 -1.59 -5.11 -12.43
N THR A 53 -0.76 -5.99 -11.88
CA THR A 53 -1.15 -6.85 -10.75
C THR A 53 -0.42 -6.44 -9.48
N VAL A 54 -1.18 -6.18 -8.41
CA VAL A 54 -0.63 -5.88 -7.07
C VAL A 54 -0.48 -7.17 -6.28
N CYS A 55 0.75 -7.48 -5.85
CA CYS A 55 1.06 -8.67 -5.08
C CYS A 55 1.61 -8.28 -3.71
N GLY A 56 1.21 -9.01 -2.65
CA GLY A 56 1.90 -8.94 -1.35
C GLY A 56 3.26 -9.65 -1.39
N ASN A 57 4.13 -9.36 -0.42
CA ASN A 57 5.48 -9.95 -0.35
C ASN A 57 5.50 -11.39 0.22
N ALA A 58 4.63 -12.28 -0.28
CA ALA A 58 4.59 -13.66 0.15
C ALA A 58 5.88 -14.40 -0.28
N PRO A 59 6.52 -15.22 0.58
CA PRO A 59 7.73 -15.95 0.21
C PRO A 59 7.59 -16.87 -1.03
N CYS A 60 6.37 -17.35 -1.30
CA CYS A 60 6.06 -18.16 -2.47
C CYS A 60 5.90 -17.36 -3.76
N LEU A 61 5.73 -16.03 -3.69
CA LEU A 61 5.35 -15.18 -4.83
C LEU A 61 6.23 -15.44 -6.06
N LYS A 62 7.55 -15.48 -5.88
CA LYS A 62 8.51 -15.71 -6.97
C LYS A 62 8.23 -17.00 -7.77
N LYS A 63 7.76 -18.06 -7.11
CA LYS A 63 7.44 -19.35 -7.74
C LYS A 63 6.06 -19.34 -8.40
N GLU A 64 5.20 -18.40 -8.02
CA GLU A 64 3.80 -18.35 -8.42
C GLU A 64 3.49 -17.23 -9.42
N LEU A 65 4.44 -16.33 -9.71
CA LEU A 65 4.26 -15.22 -10.67
C LEU A 65 3.68 -15.68 -12.02
N GLY A 66 4.13 -16.81 -12.57
CA GLY A 66 3.62 -17.33 -13.84
C GLY A 66 2.17 -17.85 -13.80
N ARG A 67 1.57 -17.96 -12.61
CA ARG A 67 0.18 -18.34 -12.39
C ARG A 67 -0.74 -17.13 -12.22
N VAL A 68 -0.16 -15.95 -11.99
CA VAL A 68 -0.89 -14.71 -11.84
C VAL A 68 -1.36 -14.24 -13.21
N LYS A 69 -2.64 -13.88 -13.31
CA LYS A 69 -3.21 -13.16 -14.46
C LYS A 69 -3.81 -11.89 -13.90
N GLY A 70 -3.54 -10.74 -14.52
CA GLY A 70 -4.23 -9.51 -14.18
C GLY A 70 -5.69 -9.58 -14.62
N ILE A 71 -6.44 -8.52 -14.29
CA ILE A 71 -7.85 -8.32 -14.67
C ILE A 71 -7.89 -7.19 -15.68
#